data_AF-A0A9D3Z428-F1
#
_entry.id   AF-A0A9D3Z428-F1
#
_cell.length_a   1.000
_cell.length_b   1.000
_cell.length_c   1.000
_cell.angle_alpha   90.00
_cell.angle_beta   90.00
_cell.angle_gamma   90.00
#
_symmetry.space_group_name_H-M   'P 1'
#
loop_
_entity.id
_entity.type
_entity.pdbx_description
1 polymer ?
#
loop_
_entity_poly.entity_id
_entity_poly.type
_entity_poly.pdbx_seq_one_letter_code
_entity_poly.pdbx_strand_id
1 'polypeptide(L)'
;MKDHNIRLHGAIYFPEPYASGEEMYDIVEKSYRVTRIYVFLGDHHGLIDFSRLLKAHVEDRISEYVVIAVDERLYTEDPHSYILKIDLQPLQNAQSFETVLLLVPRPPLNDDWDHFLDDPPIHGFAQDYTVPIYAAFLYDAVHMYALALHETLTSGGDMLNGTALIAHIRNTTYTSILGYDVYIDRQGDAEGNYTLLAFDVHQPDSQVELLPVGNFRMTQGGVGIPELNLFRDIKWRNGGPPRDEPKCGFHGEKCEHKSPLWTILSVVIAIAVIVGIATGFGVRHYMYEQKLARLLWKVDFKDIAPLVQSVDENLIPPNMKKRKRSKSNSFKFIFSYDNESERTTLLGEEVKRDSSFSSARAQRCLIGCYKGTMVSIKHISRRHIEIDRDLKKQLQLRKELNHDNVARFIGACVESPHVYILTQFCQKGSLHDILNNEDFCLDDMFVSSLVSDLIKGMTFIHDSEIHYHGNLKTSNCLVDARWVLMVTDFGLHRLGNGRASSSPDPQNYYESMSSSPQNYYESMPPYYINERTSYEQ
;
A
#
# COMPACT_ATOMS: atom_id res chain seq x y z
N MET A 1 23.67 30.73 21.32
CA MET A 1 23.70 29.42 20.63
C MET A 1 22.57 29.24 19.62
N LYS A 2 21.28 29.40 20.00
CA LYS A 2 20.15 29.24 19.05
C LYS A 2 20.20 30.21 17.87
N ASP A 3 20.60 31.46 18.12
CA ASP A 3 20.70 32.49 17.07
C ASP A 3 21.82 32.24 16.06
N HIS A 4 22.70 31.26 16.33
CA HIS A 4 23.89 30.94 15.52
C HIS A 4 23.83 29.51 14.94
N ASN A 5 22.65 28.89 14.93
CA ASN A 5 22.44 27.52 14.45
C ASN A 5 23.29 26.45 15.16
N ILE A 6 23.69 26.71 16.41
CA ILE A 6 24.46 25.77 17.24
C ILE A 6 23.48 24.94 18.07
N ARG A 7 23.54 23.62 17.92
CA ARG A 7 22.77 22.67 18.72
C ARG A 7 23.61 22.14 19.88
N LEU A 8 23.20 22.45 21.11
CA LEU A 8 23.80 21.87 22.31
C LEU A 8 23.20 20.47 22.55
N HIS A 9 24.05 19.44 22.50
CA HIS A 9 23.63 18.04 22.74
C HIS A 9 23.56 17.69 24.23
N GLY A 10 24.41 18.31 25.05
CA GLY A 10 24.43 18.14 26.50
C GLY A 10 25.42 19.09 27.14
N ALA A 11 25.23 19.36 28.43
CA ALA A 11 26.18 20.05 29.28
C ALA A 11 26.36 19.19 30.54
N ILE A 12 27.61 18.91 30.89
CA ILE A 12 27.97 18.02 32.00
C ILE A 12 28.86 18.81 32.94
N TYR A 13 28.48 18.83 34.20
CA TYR A 13 29.19 19.54 35.26
C TYR A 13 29.70 18.50 36.25
N PHE A 14 30.97 18.63 36.61
CA PHE A 14 31.59 17.79 37.62
C PHE A 14 31.55 18.51 38.97
N PRO A 15 31.09 17.85 40.05
CA PRO A 15 31.04 18.45 41.37
C PRO A 15 32.43 18.54 42.04
N GLU A 16 33.37 17.69 41.61
CA GLU A 16 34.75 17.67 42.05
C GLU A 16 35.68 18.30 41.00
N PRO A 17 36.85 18.82 41.41
CA PRO A 17 37.78 19.50 40.48
C PRO A 17 38.30 18.59 39.35
N TYR A 18 38.15 17.27 39.48
CA TYR A 18 38.54 16.29 38.49
C TYR A 18 37.41 15.28 38.28
N ALA A 19 37.01 15.06 37.03
CA ALA A 19 36.17 13.90 36.69
C ALA A 19 37.02 12.63 36.76
N SER A 20 36.43 11.54 37.24
CA SER A 20 37.10 10.25 37.15
C SER A 20 37.26 9.80 35.69
N GLY A 21 38.30 9.03 35.40
CA GLY A 21 38.51 8.49 34.05
C GLY A 21 37.33 7.65 33.55
N GLU A 22 36.61 6.97 34.45
CA GLU A 22 35.39 6.23 34.12
C GLU A 22 34.24 7.15 33.68
N GLU A 23 34.03 8.27 34.38
CA GLU A 23 33.00 9.25 33.98
C GLU A 23 33.32 9.88 32.63
N MET A 24 34.58 10.25 32.38
CA MET A 24 34.98 10.78 31.08
C MET A 24 34.79 9.76 29.95
N TYR A 25 35.13 8.49 30.20
CA TYR A 25 34.90 7.41 29.25
C TYR A 25 33.41 7.27 28.91
N ASP A 26 32.56 7.26 29.94
CA ASP A 26 31.10 7.16 29.80
C ASP A 26 30.52 8.30 28.96
N ILE A 27 31.07 9.51 29.11
CA ILE A 27 30.66 10.67 28.32
C ILE A 27 31.01 10.45 26.86
N VAL A 28 32.27 10.12 26.57
CA VAL A 28 32.74 9.87 25.21
C VAL A 28 31.91 8.75 24.56
N GLU A 29 31.72 7.62 25.24
CA GLU A 29 30.93 6.48 24.76
C GLU A 29 29.49 6.87 24.40
N LYS A 30 28.84 7.68 25.22
CA LYS A 30 27.44 8.10 25.00
C LYS A 30 27.32 9.17 23.92
N SER A 31 28.33 10.03 23.73
CA SER A 31 28.22 11.21 22.88
C SER A 31 28.96 11.16 21.55
N TYR A 32 30.01 10.35 21.37
CA TYR A 32 30.86 10.38 20.17
C TYR A 32 30.08 10.20 18.86
N ARG A 33 28.98 9.43 18.89
CA ARG A 33 28.17 9.20 17.70
C ARG A 33 27.50 10.45 17.19
N VAL A 34 27.02 11.34 18.07
CA VAL A 34 26.17 12.49 17.73
C VAL A 34 26.86 13.84 17.90
N THR A 35 28.03 13.86 18.54
CA THR A 35 28.77 15.10 18.83
C THR A 35 30.06 15.14 18.01
N ARG A 36 30.35 16.29 17.38
CA ARG A 36 31.60 16.54 16.64
C ARG A 36 32.49 17.60 17.28
N ILE A 37 31.88 18.53 18.02
CA ILE A 37 32.59 19.59 18.74
C ILE A 37 32.37 19.38 20.24
N TYR A 38 33.47 19.20 20.97
CA TYR A 38 33.47 19.17 22.42
C TYR A 38 34.00 20.50 22.95
N VAL A 39 33.30 21.10 23.91
CA VAL A 39 33.81 22.28 24.63
C VAL A 39 34.20 21.82 26.02
N PHE A 40 35.48 21.92 26.35
CA PHE A 40 36.05 21.48 27.61
C PHE A 40 36.44 22.69 28.46
N LEU A 41 35.82 22.80 29.63
CA LEU A 41 36.14 23.82 30.63
C LEU A 41 36.62 23.09 31.87
N GLY A 42 37.92 23.13 32.14
CA GLY A 42 38.52 22.36 33.21
C GLY A 42 40.04 22.47 33.19
N ASP A 43 40.69 21.68 34.02
CA ASP A 43 42.14 21.70 34.11
C ASP A 43 42.81 20.91 32.97
N HIS A 44 44.09 21.18 32.74
CA HIS A 44 44.88 20.53 31.70
C HIS A 44 45.03 19.01 31.83
N HIS A 45 45.08 18.43 33.04
CA HIS A 45 45.17 16.97 33.19
C HIS A 45 43.87 16.31 32.73
N GLY A 46 42.72 16.88 33.12
CA GLY A 46 41.42 16.43 32.64
C GLY A 46 41.30 16.55 31.12
N LEU A 47 41.83 17.62 30.52
CA LEU A 47 41.86 17.78 29.06
C LEU A 47 42.70 16.69 28.37
N ILE A 48 43.89 16.37 28.91
CA ILE A 48 44.77 15.33 28.38
C ILE A 48 44.09 13.96 28.44
N ASP A 49 43.46 13.65 29.57
CA ASP A 49 42.76 12.37 29.74
C ASP A 49 41.56 12.29 28.81
N PHE A 50 40.78 13.35 28.69
CA PHE A 50 39.66 13.43 27.76
C PHE A 50 40.11 13.28 26.29
N SER A 51 41.16 13.99 25.86
CA SER A 51 41.67 13.90 24.49
C SER A 51 42.20 12.50 24.18
N ARG A 52 42.87 11.85 25.16
CA ARG A 52 43.35 10.48 25.04
C ARG A 52 42.19 9.48 24.91
N LEU A 53 41.17 9.62 25.75
CA LEU A 53 39.98 8.75 25.72
C LEU A 53 39.20 8.92 24.42
N LEU A 54 38.99 10.16 23.97
CA LEU A 54 38.34 10.45 22.69
C LEU A 54 39.10 9.78 21.55
N LYS A 55 40.42 10.00 21.46
CA LYS A 55 41.27 9.40 20.43
C LYS A 55 41.25 7.87 20.48
N ALA A 56 41.30 7.27 21.67
CA ALA A 56 41.21 5.81 21.82
C ALA A 56 39.87 5.25 21.34
N HIS A 57 38.78 6.01 21.49
CA HIS A 57 37.44 5.57 21.10
C HIS A 57 37.16 5.73 19.60
N VAL A 58 37.67 6.79 18.97
CA VAL A 58 37.36 7.10 17.56
C VAL A 58 38.48 6.71 16.58
N GLU A 59 39.68 6.44 17.10
CA GLU A 59 40.88 5.99 16.40
C GLU A 59 41.14 6.80 15.10
N ASP A 60 40.99 6.19 13.93
CA ASP A 60 41.23 6.81 12.62
C ASP A 60 40.29 7.99 12.32
N ARG A 61 39.15 8.05 13.00
CA ARG A 61 38.15 9.13 12.81
C ARG A 61 38.41 10.35 13.68
N ILE A 62 39.53 10.42 14.41
CA ILE A 62 39.84 11.57 15.27
C ILE A 62 39.80 12.90 14.51
N SER A 63 40.19 12.89 13.23
CA SER A 63 40.10 14.04 12.32
C SER A 63 38.69 14.55 12.02
N GLU A 64 37.65 13.84 12.46
CA GLU A 64 36.25 14.29 12.37
C GLU A 64 35.79 15.05 13.63
N TYR A 65 36.64 15.23 14.63
CA TYR A 65 36.29 15.85 15.91
C TYR A 65 37.15 17.10 16.17
N VAL A 66 36.59 18.04 16.93
CA VAL A 66 37.31 19.20 17.49
C VAL A 66 37.04 19.26 18.99
N VAL A 67 38.08 19.48 19.77
CA VAL A 67 37.96 19.78 21.19
C VAL A 67 38.38 21.23 21.39
N ILE A 68 37.46 22.10 21.78
CA ILE A 68 37.74 23.48 22.14
C ILE A 68 37.91 23.52 23.65
N ALA A 69 39.11 23.79 24.11
CA ALA A 69 39.40 23.92 25.53
C ALA A 69 39.68 25.38 25.89
N VAL A 70 39.29 25.79 27.09
CA VAL A 70 39.65 27.09 27.66
C VAL A 70 40.58 26.82 28.83
N ASP A 71 41.78 27.39 28.79
CA ASP A 71 42.70 27.40 29.92
C ASP A 71 42.89 28.84 30.38
N GLU A 72 42.60 29.08 31.66
CA GLU A 72 42.71 30.39 32.29
C GLU A 72 44.15 30.72 32.70
N ARG A 73 45.09 29.76 32.57
CA ARG A 73 46.51 30.00 32.84
C ARG A 73 47.10 30.97 31.83
N LEU A 74 47.92 31.87 32.33
CA LEU A 74 48.59 32.87 31.51
C LEU A 74 49.73 32.23 30.72
N TYR A 75 49.58 32.29 29.40
CA TYR A 75 50.55 31.84 28.42
C TYR A 75 51.62 32.93 28.22
N THR A 76 52.88 32.53 28.27
CA THR A 76 54.03 33.36 27.87
C THR A 76 54.38 33.05 26.42
N GLU A 77 54.82 34.02 25.64
CA GLU A 77 55.02 33.91 24.17
C GLU A 77 55.88 32.72 23.73
N ASP A 78 56.70 32.14 24.62
CA ASP A 78 57.42 30.89 24.35
C ASP A 78 56.45 29.68 24.31
N PRO A 79 56.18 29.11 23.13
CA PRO A 79 55.28 27.96 22.97
C PRO A 79 55.77 26.72 23.73
N HIS A 80 57.09 26.57 23.86
CA HIS A 80 57.68 25.45 24.60
C HIS A 80 57.34 25.52 26.08
N SER A 81 57.38 26.71 26.68
CA SER A 81 57.07 26.93 28.10
C SER A 81 55.67 26.43 28.48
N TYR A 82 54.71 26.52 27.56
CA TYR A 82 53.32 26.18 27.83
C TYR A 82 53.05 24.69 27.64
N ILE A 83 53.69 24.05 26.67
CA ILE A 83 53.63 22.58 26.51
C ILE A 83 54.36 21.86 27.64
N LEU A 84 55.49 22.40 28.09
CA LEU A 84 56.23 21.89 29.25
C LEU A 84 55.40 21.97 30.54
N LYS A 85 54.53 22.99 30.67
CA LYS A 85 53.54 23.09 31.75
C LYS A 85 52.39 22.08 31.61
N ILE A 86 52.11 21.61 30.38
CA ILE A 86 51.03 20.65 30.10
C ILE A 86 51.52 19.19 30.17
N ASP A 87 52.83 18.93 30.24
CA ASP A 87 53.43 17.59 30.30
C ASP A 87 52.96 16.64 29.18
N LEU A 88 53.05 17.10 27.93
CA LEU A 88 52.77 16.30 26.74
C LEU A 88 53.92 15.34 26.37
N GLN A 89 54.85 15.05 27.28
CA GLN A 89 56.09 14.30 27.03
C GLN A 89 55.91 12.92 26.35
N PRO A 90 54.79 12.18 26.49
CA PRO A 90 54.51 11.03 25.63
C PRO A 90 54.06 11.47 24.23
N LEU A 91 54.69 10.98 23.16
CA LEU A 91 54.25 11.18 21.77
C LEU A 91 52.75 10.86 21.57
N GLN A 92 52.23 9.89 22.34
CA GLN A 92 50.83 9.50 22.34
C GLN A 92 49.89 10.61 22.87
N ASN A 93 50.33 11.40 23.86
CA ASN A 93 49.60 12.57 24.35
C ASN A 93 49.61 13.66 23.28
N ALA A 94 50.79 13.97 22.73
CA ALA A 94 50.97 14.93 21.65
C ALA A 94 49.99 14.70 20.49
N GLN A 95 49.95 13.49 19.94
CA GLN A 95 49.05 13.17 18.83
C GLN A 95 47.54 13.18 19.21
N SER A 96 47.17 13.21 20.48
CA SER A 96 45.76 13.39 20.90
C SER A 96 45.32 14.86 20.84
N PHE A 97 46.29 15.78 20.88
CA PHE A 97 46.06 17.23 20.83
C PHE A 97 45.92 17.79 19.42
N GLU A 98 46.08 16.97 18.37
CA GLU A 98 45.89 17.38 16.97
C GLU A 98 44.49 17.96 16.67
N THR A 99 43.50 17.64 17.50
CA THR A 99 42.12 18.13 17.38
C THR A 99 41.76 19.18 18.42
N VAL A 100 42.71 19.50 19.32
CA VAL A 100 42.52 20.44 20.41
C VAL A 100 42.82 21.85 19.91
N LEU A 101 41.82 22.71 20.03
CA LEU A 101 41.94 24.15 19.91
C LEU A 101 41.89 24.73 21.32
N LEU A 102 42.94 25.43 21.72
CA LEU A 102 43.08 25.92 23.08
C LEU A 102 42.99 27.44 23.13
N LEU A 103 42.06 27.93 23.93
CA LEU A 103 41.85 29.35 24.18
C LEU A 103 42.59 29.72 25.45
N VAL A 104 43.53 30.65 25.34
CA VAL A 104 44.33 31.16 26.45
C VAL A 104 44.25 32.68 26.52
N PRO A 105 44.41 33.31 27.69
CA PRO A 105 44.58 34.76 27.77
C PRO A 105 45.73 35.23 26.88
N ARG A 106 45.52 36.36 26.20
CA ARG A 106 46.52 36.92 25.28
C ARG A 106 47.80 37.31 26.05
N PRO A 107 49.00 36.98 25.53
CA PRO A 107 50.25 37.41 26.14
C PRO A 107 50.38 38.95 26.14
N PRO A 108 51.20 39.52 27.04
CA PRO A 108 51.51 40.94 27.05
C PRO A 108 52.09 41.38 25.69
N LEU A 109 51.58 42.50 25.14
CA LEU A 109 52.08 43.16 23.93
C LEU A 109 52.91 44.41 24.23
N ASN A 110 52.91 44.85 25.49
CA ASN A 110 53.63 46.04 25.89
C ASN A 110 55.14 45.75 25.88
N ASP A 111 55.88 46.47 25.04
CA ASP A 111 57.35 46.34 24.96
C ASP A 111 58.03 46.65 26.31
N ASP A 112 57.41 47.49 27.14
CA ASP A 112 57.91 47.86 28.47
C ASP A 112 57.45 46.87 29.58
N TRP A 113 56.84 45.74 29.22
CA TRP A 113 56.35 44.75 30.17
C TRP A 113 57.46 44.19 31.07
N ASP A 114 58.63 43.91 30.50
CA ASP A 114 59.77 43.42 31.28
C ASP A 114 60.24 44.44 32.31
N HIS A 115 60.23 45.73 31.97
CA HIS A 115 60.54 46.81 32.90
C HIS A 115 59.51 46.89 34.05
N PHE A 116 58.22 46.68 33.75
CA PHE A 116 57.17 46.64 34.77
C PHE A 116 57.36 45.47 35.76
N LEU A 117 57.89 44.34 35.28
CA LEU A 117 58.21 43.19 36.14
C LEU A 117 59.44 43.46 37.03
N ASP A 118 60.45 44.16 36.50
CA ASP A 118 61.70 44.46 37.20
C ASP A 118 61.55 45.59 38.24
N ASP A 119 60.72 46.60 37.97
CA ASP A 119 60.46 47.72 38.88
C ASP A 119 58.96 48.07 38.95
N PRO A 120 58.15 47.29 39.69
CA PRO A 120 56.73 47.55 39.81
C PRO A 120 56.48 48.86 40.57
N PRO A 121 55.46 49.67 40.18
CA PRO A 121 55.19 50.99 40.75
C PRO A 121 54.76 50.99 42.24
N ILE A 122 54.66 49.82 42.87
CA ILE A 122 54.36 49.65 44.30
C ILE A 122 55.67 49.24 45.01
N HIS A 123 56.46 50.22 45.43
CA HIS A 123 57.70 49.97 46.16
C HIS A 123 57.43 49.56 47.62
N GLY A 124 58.10 48.50 48.10
CA GLY A 124 58.08 48.17 49.54
C GLY A 124 58.30 46.70 49.94
N PHE A 125 58.37 45.77 48.99
CA PHE A 125 58.62 44.35 49.26
C PHE A 125 59.94 43.88 48.65
N ALA A 126 60.57 42.86 49.25
CA ALA A 126 61.98 42.51 49.09
C ALA A 126 62.46 42.27 47.64
N GLN A 127 63.78 42.40 47.43
CA GLN A 127 64.46 42.39 46.12
C GLN A 127 64.44 41.06 45.34
N ASP A 128 63.86 39.98 45.87
CA ASP A 128 63.94 38.63 45.27
C ASP A 128 62.55 38.05 44.87
N TYR A 129 61.58 38.88 44.53
CA TYR A 129 60.26 38.41 44.10
C TYR A 129 60.05 38.60 42.59
N THR A 130 59.60 37.54 41.92
CA THR A 130 59.04 37.63 40.58
C THR A 130 57.63 38.20 40.67
N VAL A 131 57.38 39.33 40.01
CA VAL A 131 56.05 39.93 39.97
C VAL A 131 55.12 39.01 39.18
N PRO A 132 54.04 38.49 39.77
CA PRO A 132 53.09 37.69 39.02
C PRO A 132 52.33 38.60 38.05
N ILE A 133 51.96 38.06 36.89
CA ILE A 133 51.14 38.77 35.90
C ILE A 133 49.79 39.27 36.46
N TYR A 134 49.26 38.68 37.53
CA TYR A 134 48.08 39.21 38.24
C TYR A 134 48.28 40.63 38.80
N ALA A 135 49.54 41.06 39.00
CA ALA A 135 49.86 42.44 39.36
C ALA A 135 49.42 43.44 38.26
N ALA A 136 49.39 43.03 36.99
CA ALA A 136 48.82 43.84 35.92
C ALA A 136 47.33 44.09 36.13
N PHE A 137 46.57 43.06 36.52
CA PHE A 137 45.13 43.23 36.78
C PHE A 137 44.86 44.15 37.96
N LEU A 138 45.71 44.09 38.99
CA LEU A 138 45.62 45.03 40.11
C LEU A 138 45.96 46.45 39.68
N TYR A 139 47.02 46.64 38.89
CA TYR A 139 47.39 47.93 38.31
C TYR A 139 46.23 48.53 37.51
N ASP A 140 45.65 47.74 36.60
CA ASP A 140 44.53 48.13 35.76
C ASP A 140 43.30 48.50 36.60
N ALA A 141 42.97 47.71 37.63
CA ALA A 141 41.85 47.98 38.51
C ALA A 141 42.01 49.30 39.27
N VAL A 142 43.20 49.58 39.80
CA VAL A 142 43.51 50.85 40.48
C VAL A 142 43.48 52.01 39.49
N HIS A 143 44.03 51.83 38.29
CA HIS A 143 44.05 52.85 37.25
C HIS A 143 42.63 53.22 36.80
N MET A 144 41.79 52.22 36.51
CA MET A 144 40.38 52.42 36.17
C MET A 144 39.61 53.12 37.29
N TYR A 145 39.82 52.70 38.54
CA TYR A 145 39.19 53.36 39.69
C TYR A 145 39.60 54.83 39.79
N ALA A 146 40.90 55.13 39.60
CA ALA A 146 41.41 56.49 39.66
C ALA A 146 40.82 57.37 38.53
N LEU A 147 40.68 56.84 37.31
CA LEU A 147 40.03 57.53 36.19
C LEU A 147 38.55 57.82 36.50
N ALA A 148 37.80 56.81 36.95
CA ALA A 148 36.39 56.97 37.31
C ALA A 148 36.19 57.96 38.46
N LEU A 149 37.06 57.95 39.46
CA LEU A 149 37.07 58.91 40.56
C LEU A 149 37.36 60.32 40.06
N HIS A 150 38.33 60.48 39.15
CA HIS A 150 38.62 61.76 38.53
C HIS A 150 37.40 62.32 37.77
N GLU A 151 36.73 61.50 36.95
CA GLU A 151 35.51 61.91 36.24
C GLU A 151 34.36 62.28 37.19
N THR A 152 34.19 61.50 38.26
CA THR A 152 33.15 61.76 39.27
C THR A 152 33.40 63.09 39.98
N LEU A 153 34.65 63.36 40.41
CA LEU A 153 35.01 64.60 41.09
C LEU A 153 34.95 65.82 40.18
N THR A 154 35.39 65.70 38.92
CA THR A 154 35.30 66.80 37.94
C THR A 154 33.85 67.13 37.56
N SER A 155 32.96 66.15 37.62
CA SER A 155 31.51 66.33 37.46
C SER A 155 30.80 66.87 38.72
N GLY A 156 31.53 67.13 39.81
CA GLY A 156 30.98 67.62 41.08
C GLY A 156 30.26 66.55 41.91
N GLY A 157 30.49 65.27 41.61
CA GLY A 157 29.96 64.13 42.35
C GLY A 157 30.73 63.84 43.65
N ASP A 158 30.12 63.02 44.51
CA ASP A 158 30.72 62.58 45.77
C ASP A 158 31.59 61.33 45.56
N MET A 159 32.82 61.36 46.11
CA MET A 159 33.75 60.23 46.10
C MET A 159 33.23 59.00 46.86
N LEU A 160 32.29 59.17 47.78
CA LEU A 160 31.70 58.05 48.53
C LEU A 160 30.53 57.37 47.79
N ASN A 161 30.09 57.94 46.66
CA ASN A 161 29.01 57.39 45.87
C ASN A 161 29.51 56.32 44.88
N GLY A 162 29.61 55.08 45.36
CA GLY A 162 30.06 53.95 44.55
C GLY A 162 29.23 53.68 43.29
N THR A 163 27.92 54.01 43.29
CA THR A 163 27.08 53.83 42.10
C THR A 163 27.44 54.82 41.00
N ALA A 164 27.78 56.06 41.35
CA ALA A 164 28.27 57.05 40.39
C ALA A 164 29.62 56.63 39.82
N LEU A 165 30.54 56.15 40.66
CA LEU A 165 31.86 55.65 40.24
C LEU A 165 31.74 54.50 39.23
N ILE A 166 30.94 53.48 39.55
CA ILE A 166 30.75 52.32 38.66
C ILE A 166 30.05 52.72 37.34
N ALA A 167 29.22 53.75 37.34
CA ALA A 167 28.59 54.25 36.11
C ALA A 167 29.62 54.83 35.12
N HIS A 168 30.72 55.39 35.60
CA HIS A 168 31.84 55.85 34.77
C HIS A 168 32.75 54.69 34.29
N ILE A 169 32.70 53.53 34.93
CA ILE A 169 33.49 52.36 34.52
C ILE A 169 32.74 51.50 33.49
N ARG A 170 31.43 51.34 33.64
CA ARG A 170 30.62 50.49 32.75
C ARG A 170 30.57 51.01 31.33
N ASN A 171 30.52 50.08 30.36
CA ASN A 171 30.42 50.40 28.94
C ASN A 171 31.56 51.33 28.46
N THR A 172 32.76 51.16 29.02
CA THR A 172 33.97 51.89 28.63
C THR A 172 35.05 50.93 28.14
N THR A 173 36.02 51.47 27.41
CA THR A 173 37.21 50.74 26.98
C THR A 173 38.42 51.42 27.61
N TYR A 174 39.33 50.62 28.18
CA TYR A 174 40.60 51.12 28.70
C TYR A 174 41.76 50.30 28.11
N THR A 175 42.93 50.92 28.01
CA THR A 175 44.15 50.22 27.58
C THR A 175 44.84 49.64 28.81
N SER A 176 44.99 48.31 28.84
CA SER A 176 45.68 47.59 29.91
C SER A 176 47.19 47.84 29.88
N ILE A 177 47.85 47.75 31.04
CA ILE A 177 49.32 47.73 31.11
C ILE A 177 49.94 46.57 30.31
N LEU A 178 49.16 45.53 30.02
CA LEU A 178 49.53 44.42 29.14
C LEU A 178 49.60 44.82 27.66
N GLY A 179 49.21 46.05 27.29
CA GLY A 179 49.39 46.59 25.93
C GLY A 179 48.23 46.33 24.97
N TYR A 180 47.04 45.98 25.47
CA TYR A 180 45.83 45.82 24.65
C TYR A 180 44.61 46.46 25.30
N ASP A 181 43.62 46.78 24.47
CA ASP A 181 42.36 47.38 24.92
C ASP A 181 41.43 46.32 25.50
N VAL A 182 40.85 46.63 26.67
CA VAL A 182 39.87 45.82 27.39
C VAL A 182 38.57 46.61 27.44
N TYR A 183 37.46 45.97 27.09
CA TYR A 183 36.14 46.57 27.16
C TYR A 183 35.41 46.08 28.41
N ILE A 184 34.85 47.02 29.18
CA ILE A 184 33.95 46.72 30.28
C ILE A 184 32.52 46.82 29.76
N ASP A 185 31.76 45.74 29.88
CA ASP A 185 30.40 45.69 29.36
C ASP A 185 29.40 46.50 30.20
N ARG A 186 28.10 46.37 29.89
CA ARG A 186 27.03 47.09 30.61
C ARG A 186 26.79 46.54 32.02
N GLN A 187 27.17 45.29 32.28
CA GLN A 187 27.04 44.60 33.54
C GLN A 187 28.21 44.98 34.48
N GLY A 188 29.34 45.37 33.89
CA GLY A 188 30.60 45.66 34.58
C GLY A 188 31.61 44.51 34.45
N ASP A 189 31.36 43.56 33.56
CA ASP A 189 32.24 42.43 33.29
C ASP A 189 33.33 42.86 32.29
N ALA A 190 34.57 42.45 32.54
CA ALA A 190 35.68 42.73 31.66
C ALA A 190 35.74 41.69 30.54
N GLU A 191 35.63 42.15 29.31
CA GLU A 191 35.72 41.31 28.12
C GLU A 191 37.20 41.05 27.79
N GLY A 192 37.62 39.80 27.95
CA GLY A 192 39.01 39.37 27.81
C GLY A 192 39.48 39.24 26.36
N ASN A 193 40.75 39.55 26.12
CA ASN A 193 41.43 39.21 24.88
C ASN A 193 42.03 37.80 24.98
N TYR A 194 41.67 36.93 24.05
CA TYR A 194 42.14 35.55 24.01
C TYR A 194 42.98 35.28 22.76
N THR A 195 44.00 34.44 22.93
CA THR A 195 44.77 33.86 21.84
C THR A 195 44.31 32.42 21.63
N LEU A 196 44.15 32.05 20.36
CA LEU A 196 43.89 30.69 19.94
C LEU A 196 45.23 30.00 19.68
N LEU A 197 45.48 28.93 20.42
CA LEU A 197 46.56 27.99 20.17
C LEU A 197 46.01 26.77 19.43
N ALA A 198 46.76 26.29 18.44
CA ALA A 198 46.44 25.06 17.73
C ALA A 198 47.71 24.23 17.51
N PHE A 199 47.51 22.93 17.41
CA PHE A 199 48.59 21.98 17.21
C PHE A 199 49.07 21.97 15.76
N ASP A 200 50.39 21.94 15.53
CA ASP A 200 50.95 21.76 14.20
C ASP A 200 51.17 20.27 13.89
N VAL A 201 50.27 19.70 13.08
CA VAL A 201 50.25 18.27 12.73
C VAL A 201 51.40 17.88 11.78
N HIS A 202 52.11 18.84 11.17
CA HIS A 202 53.08 18.57 10.10
C HIS A 202 54.55 18.72 10.51
N GLN A 203 54.84 18.99 11.79
CA GLN A 203 56.22 19.03 12.28
C GLN A 203 56.77 17.62 12.58
N PRO A 204 58.09 17.40 12.43
CA PRO A 204 58.72 16.12 12.77
C PRO A 204 58.54 15.79 14.26
N ASP A 205 58.43 14.49 14.59
CA ASP A 205 58.08 13.92 15.91
C ASP A 205 58.85 14.49 17.13
N SER A 206 59.97 15.18 16.93
CA SER A 206 60.79 15.80 17.99
C SER A 206 60.41 17.25 18.34
N GLN A 207 59.50 17.91 17.62
CA GLN A 207 59.09 19.31 17.85
C GLN A 207 57.58 19.48 17.77
N VAL A 208 56.86 18.66 18.52
CA VAL A 208 55.41 18.78 18.57
C VAL A 208 55.01 20.00 19.39
N GLU A 209 54.44 21.02 18.73
CA GLU A 209 54.12 22.30 19.36
C GLU A 209 52.67 22.80 19.18
N LEU A 210 52.08 23.31 20.26
CA LEU A 210 50.91 24.18 20.25
C LEU A 210 51.37 25.60 19.90
N LEU A 211 51.00 26.06 18.72
CA LEU A 211 51.40 27.36 18.20
C LEU A 211 50.24 28.34 18.26
N PRO A 212 50.51 29.63 18.53
CA PRO A 212 49.49 30.64 18.42
C PRO A 212 49.13 30.83 16.94
N VAL A 213 47.83 30.75 16.63
CA VAL A 213 47.30 30.80 15.25
C VAL A 213 46.44 32.04 14.98
N GLY A 214 45.83 32.59 16.02
CA GLY A 214 44.98 33.77 15.90
C GLY A 214 44.65 34.39 17.24
N ASN A 215 44.11 35.60 17.20
CA ASN A 215 43.66 36.32 18.38
C ASN A 215 42.20 36.73 18.21
N PHE A 216 41.43 36.65 19.30
CA PHE A 216 40.09 37.20 19.37
C PHE A 216 40.18 38.70 19.62
N ARG A 217 39.42 39.47 18.86
CA ARG A 217 39.27 40.91 19.02
C ARG A 217 37.81 41.26 19.15
N MET A 218 37.47 42.02 20.17
CA MET A 218 36.11 42.55 20.30
C MET A 218 35.80 43.56 19.20
N THR A 219 34.57 43.51 18.69
CA THR A 219 34.05 44.47 17.70
C THR A 219 33.87 45.85 18.35
N GLN A 220 34.05 46.92 17.57
CA GLN A 220 33.96 48.30 18.09
C GLN A 220 32.59 48.55 18.73
N GLY A 221 32.60 48.94 20.02
CA GLY A 221 31.41 49.16 20.83
C GLY A 221 31.03 47.98 21.73
N GLY A 222 31.76 46.86 21.70
CA GLY A 222 31.62 45.75 22.65
C GLY A 222 30.27 45.02 22.60
N VAL A 223 29.50 45.23 21.52
CA VAL A 223 28.22 44.58 21.28
C VAL A 223 28.41 43.54 20.18
N GLY A 224 28.58 42.27 20.55
CA GLY A 224 28.62 41.16 19.60
C GLY A 224 29.56 40.03 20.01
N ILE A 225 29.74 39.07 19.10
CA ILE A 225 30.72 37.98 19.25
C ILE A 225 32.10 38.50 18.83
N PRO A 226 33.18 38.21 19.58
CA PRO A 226 34.53 38.58 19.17
C PRO A 226 34.91 37.98 17.82
N GLU A 227 35.60 38.77 17.00
CA GLU A 227 36.14 38.33 15.71
C GLU A 227 37.47 37.58 15.93
N LEU A 228 37.59 36.39 15.35
CA LEU A 228 38.86 35.66 15.31
C LEU A 228 39.71 36.17 14.14
N ASN A 229 40.82 36.83 14.45
CA ASN A 229 41.82 37.23 13.47
C ASN A 229 42.95 36.19 13.41
N LEU A 230 42.99 35.38 12.36
CA LEU A 230 44.04 34.39 12.13
C LEU A 230 45.26 35.05 11.48
N PHE A 231 46.43 34.87 12.09
CA PHE A 231 47.72 35.23 11.49
C PHE A 231 48.49 33.99 11.01
N ARG A 232 48.04 32.79 11.37
CA ARG A 232 48.48 31.50 10.80
C ARG A 232 47.26 30.61 10.52
N ASP A 233 47.35 29.81 9.47
CA ASP A 233 46.32 28.81 9.17
C ASP A 233 46.38 27.64 10.15
N ILE A 234 45.22 27.22 10.66
CA ILE A 234 45.09 26.01 11.47
C ILE A 234 45.36 24.78 10.59
N LYS A 235 46.34 23.96 10.98
CA LYS A 235 46.73 22.76 10.25
C LYS A 235 45.88 21.56 10.66
N TRP A 236 44.81 21.33 9.90
CA TRP A 236 43.94 20.18 10.08
C TRP A 236 44.48 18.92 9.38
N ARG A 237 44.39 17.75 10.03
CA ARG A 237 44.85 16.46 9.48
C ARG A 237 44.28 16.14 8.07
N ASN A 238 43.03 16.52 7.79
CA ASN A 238 42.38 16.32 6.49
C ASN A 238 42.35 17.57 5.60
N GLY A 239 43.18 18.58 5.89
CA GLY A 239 43.30 19.82 5.11
C GLY A 239 42.19 20.85 5.35
N GLY A 240 41.21 20.56 6.22
CA GLY A 240 40.17 21.51 6.61
C GLY A 240 39.46 21.11 7.90
N PRO A 241 38.63 22.02 8.46
CA PRO A 241 37.89 21.75 9.69
C PRO A 241 36.92 20.57 9.51
N PRO A 242 36.60 19.84 10.59
CA PRO A 242 35.65 18.73 10.53
C PRO A 242 34.26 19.17 10.05
N ARG A 243 33.52 18.22 9.47
CA ARG A 243 32.14 18.45 9.07
C ARG A 243 31.23 18.50 10.30
N ASP A 244 30.20 19.33 10.20
CA ASP A 244 29.10 19.40 11.15
C ASP A 244 28.39 18.05 11.31
N GLU A 245 28.22 17.32 10.20
CA GLU A 245 27.62 15.99 10.16
C GLU A 245 28.51 15.01 9.37
N PRO A 246 28.69 13.76 9.86
CA PRO A 246 29.42 12.74 9.12
C PRO A 246 28.74 12.42 7.78
N LYS A 247 29.53 11.93 6.81
CA LYS A 247 29.05 11.63 5.45
C LYS A 247 27.84 10.69 5.42
N CYS A 248 27.80 9.71 6.32
CA CYS A 248 26.71 8.73 6.42
C CYS A 248 25.57 9.17 7.35
N GLY A 249 25.57 10.37 7.90
CA GLY A 249 24.69 10.73 9.01
C GLY A 249 25.11 10.07 10.32
N PHE A 250 24.58 10.54 11.45
CA PHE A 250 25.05 10.12 12.78
C PHE A 250 24.72 8.66 13.10
N HIS A 251 23.69 8.11 12.46
CA HIS A 251 23.21 6.74 12.61
C HIS A 251 23.34 5.90 11.32
N GLY A 252 24.05 6.39 10.30
CA GLY A 252 24.19 5.70 9.02
C GLY A 252 23.01 5.93 8.06
N GLU A 253 22.08 6.83 8.40
CA GLU A 253 20.84 7.09 7.67
C GLU A 253 21.05 7.63 6.25
N LYS A 254 22.17 8.32 5.98
CA LYS A 254 22.49 8.86 4.65
C LYS A 254 23.25 7.87 3.77
N CYS A 255 23.76 6.78 4.35
CA CYS A 255 24.43 5.75 3.58
C CYS A 255 23.42 4.67 3.17
N GLU A 256 23.27 4.47 1.85
CA GLU A 256 22.45 3.39 1.32
C GLU A 256 22.96 2.05 1.85
N HIS A 257 22.23 1.45 2.77
CA HIS A 257 22.41 0.05 3.13
C HIS A 257 22.00 -0.81 1.93
N LYS A 258 22.95 -1.06 1.03
CA LYS A 258 22.85 -2.11 0.03
C LYS A 258 22.92 -3.46 0.75
N SER A 259 21.85 -3.85 1.43
CA SER A 259 21.69 -5.22 1.91
C SER A 259 20.98 -6.02 0.80
N PRO A 260 21.71 -6.78 -0.03
CA PRO A 260 21.12 -7.50 -1.17
C PRO A 260 20.08 -8.55 -0.73
N LEU A 261 20.11 -8.98 0.54
CA LEU A 261 19.24 -10.04 1.07
C LEU A 261 17.76 -9.64 1.10
N TRP A 262 17.43 -8.44 1.57
CA TRP A 262 16.03 -7.99 1.66
C TRP A 262 15.40 -7.78 0.28
N THR A 263 16.19 -7.27 -0.67
CA THR A 263 15.75 -7.12 -2.07
C THR A 263 15.48 -8.49 -2.71
N ILE A 264 16.39 -9.46 -2.53
CA ILE A 264 16.20 -10.83 -3.06
C ILE A 264 14.98 -11.50 -2.43
N LEU A 265 14.79 -11.37 -1.10
CA LEU A 265 13.64 -11.97 -0.40
C LEU A 265 12.30 -11.41 -0.92
N SER A 266 12.22 -10.10 -1.17
CA SER A 266 11.01 -9.46 -1.69
C SER A 266 10.62 -9.97 -3.09
N VAL A 267 11.61 -10.19 -3.96
CA VAL A 267 11.39 -10.70 -5.32
C VAL A 267 10.93 -12.16 -5.30
N VAL A 268 11.51 -12.99 -4.42
CA VAL A 268 11.12 -14.40 -4.28
C VAL A 268 9.67 -14.54 -3.81
N ILE A 269 9.25 -13.72 -2.83
CA ILE A 269 7.87 -13.72 -2.32
C ILE A 269 6.90 -13.30 -3.42
N ALA A 270 7.23 -12.25 -4.19
CA ALA A 270 6.38 -11.79 -5.29
C ALA A 270 6.17 -12.88 -6.36
N ILE A 271 7.22 -13.61 -6.74
CA ILE A 271 7.13 -14.72 -7.69
C ILE A 271 6.28 -15.86 -7.13
N ALA A 272 6.45 -16.22 -5.85
CA ALA A 272 5.66 -17.28 -5.21
C ALA A 272 4.15 -16.96 -5.22
N VAL A 273 3.77 -15.70 -4.97
CA VAL A 273 2.37 -15.26 -5.02
C VAL A 273 1.81 -15.38 -6.44
N ILE A 274 2.56 -14.95 -7.46
CA ILE A 274 2.13 -15.05 -8.87
C ILE A 274 1.92 -16.51 -9.27
N VAL A 275 2.85 -17.40 -8.91
CA VAL A 275 2.74 -18.84 -9.18
C VAL A 275 1.54 -19.46 -8.44
N GLY A 276 1.30 -19.07 -7.19
CA GLY A 276 0.14 -19.50 -6.42
C GLY A 276 -1.19 -19.12 -7.09
N ILE A 277 -1.30 -17.86 -7.56
CA ILE A 277 -2.48 -17.38 -8.28
C ILE A 277 -2.67 -18.15 -9.60
N ALA A 278 -1.61 -18.29 -10.42
CA ALA A 278 -1.68 -19.01 -11.69
C ALA A 278 -2.07 -20.48 -11.51
N THR A 279 -1.54 -21.16 -10.48
CA THR A 279 -1.89 -22.53 -10.14
C THR A 279 -3.36 -22.63 -9.72
N GLY A 280 -3.85 -21.68 -8.91
CA GLY A 280 -5.27 -21.60 -8.53
C GLY A 280 -6.20 -21.45 -9.73
N PHE A 281 -5.87 -20.60 -10.70
CA PHE A 281 -6.62 -20.47 -11.94
C PHE A 281 -6.57 -21.74 -12.79
N GLY A 282 -5.40 -22.38 -12.91
CA GLY A 282 -5.23 -23.64 -13.64
C GLY A 282 -6.08 -24.78 -13.08
N VAL A 283 -6.09 -24.94 -11.75
CA VAL A 283 -6.94 -25.95 -11.08
C VAL A 283 -8.42 -25.66 -11.29
N ARG A 284 -8.87 -24.41 -11.15
CA ARG A 284 -10.26 -24.04 -11.41
C ARG A 284 -10.68 -24.34 -12.85
N HIS A 285 -9.84 -23.98 -13.82
CA HIS A 285 -10.09 -24.27 -15.23
C HIS A 285 -10.18 -25.78 -15.47
N TYR A 286 -9.26 -26.56 -14.90
CA TYR A 286 -9.27 -28.02 -15.02
C TYR A 286 -10.54 -28.64 -14.45
N MET A 287 -10.97 -28.23 -13.26
CA MET A 287 -12.21 -28.73 -12.65
C MET A 287 -13.45 -28.36 -13.48
N TYR A 288 -13.48 -27.16 -14.09
CA TYR A 288 -14.58 -26.75 -14.98
C TYR A 288 -14.67 -27.63 -16.23
N GLU A 289 -13.54 -27.92 -16.88
CA GLU A 289 -13.51 -28.82 -18.04
C GLU A 289 -13.94 -30.24 -17.68
N GLN A 290 -13.55 -30.75 -16.50
CA GLN A 290 -14.01 -32.05 -16.03
C GLN A 290 -15.53 -32.10 -15.82
N LYS A 291 -16.16 -31.02 -15.31
CA LYS A 291 -17.63 -30.96 -15.18
C LYS A 291 -18.32 -31.09 -16.53
N LEU A 292 -17.82 -30.38 -17.54
CA LEU A 292 -18.39 -30.38 -18.89
C LEU A 292 -18.24 -31.75 -19.60
N ALA A 293 -17.17 -32.49 -19.29
CA ALA A 293 -16.89 -33.81 -19.86
C ALA A 293 -17.82 -34.92 -19.36
N ARG A 294 -18.48 -34.76 -18.20
CA ARG A 294 -19.33 -35.81 -17.59
C ARG A 294 -20.68 -36.01 -18.28
N LEU A 295 -21.07 -35.11 -19.19
CA LEU A 295 -22.27 -35.23 -20.05
C LEU A 295 -23.53 -35.70 -19.30
N LEU A 296 -23.78 -35.19 -18.09
CA LEU A 296 -24.86 -35.66 -17.21
C LEU A 296 -26.28 -35.42 -17.79
N TRP A 297 -26.39 -34.55 -18.79
CA TRP A 297 -27.61 -34.29 -19.52
C TRP A 297 -27.90 -35.34 -20.62
N LYS A 298 -26.91 -36.13 -21.03
CA LYS A 298 -27.05 -37.07 -22.14
C LYS A 298 -27.89 -38.27 -21.70
N VAL A 299 -28.94 -38.56 -22.46
CA VAL A 299 -29.81 -39.72 -22.26
C VAL A 299 -29.64 -40.66 -23.45
N ASP A 300 -29.37 -41.92 -23.17
CA ASP A 300 -29.28 -42.95 -24.20
C ASP A 300 -30.70 -43.39 -24.62
N PHE A 301 -30.92 -43.64 -25.91
CA PHE A 301 -32.25 -43.92 -26.45
C PHE A 301 -32.89 -45.19 -25.82
N LYS A 302 -32.05 -46.16 -25.43
CA LYS A 302 -32.48 -47.43 -24.82
C LYS A 302 -33.13 -47.28 -23.45
N ASP A 303 -32.83 -46.20 -22.74
CA ASP A 303 -33.34 -45.96 -21.38
C ASP A 303 -34.74 -45.32 -21.39
N ILE A 304 -35.25 -44.96 -22.57
CA ILE A 304 -36.55 -44.34 -22.76
C ILE A 304 -37.57 -45.46 -23.03
N ALA A 305 -38.38 -45.81 -22.03
CA ALA A 305 -39.44 -46.79 -22.18
C ALA A 305 -40.73 -46.12 -22.70
N PRO A 306 -41.31 -46.56 -23.83
CA PRO A 306 -42.62 -46.11 -24.26
C PRO A 306 -43.72 -46.73 -23.38
N LEU A 307 -44.74 -45.95 -23.05
CA LEU A 307 -45.93 -46.46 -22.39
C LEU A 307 -46.77 -47.18 -23.45
N VAL A 308 -46.73 -48.51 -23.46
CA VAL A 308 -47.70 -49.35 -24.18
C VAL A 308 -48.51 -50.07 -23.11
N GLN A 309 -49.80 -49.77 -23.02
CA GLN A 309 -50.72 -50.56 -22.22
C GLN A 309 -51.07 -51.81 -23.03
N SER A 310 -50.35 -52.91 -22.79
CA SER A 310 -50.63 -54.20 -23.41
C SER A 310 -51.98 -54.71 -22.91
N VAL A 311 -52.95 -54.83 -23.80
CA VAL A 311 -54.08 -55.76 -23.64
C VAL A 311 -53.49 -57.15 -23.91
N ASP A 312 -53.62 -58.05 -22.94
CA ASP A 312 -53.11 -59.42 -23.00
C ASP A 312 -53.77 -60.23 -24.14
N GLU A 313 -53.05 -60.46 -25.23
CA GLU A 313 -53.34 -61.54 -26.20
C GLU A 313 -52.57 -62.80 -25.78
N ASN A 314 -53.15 -63.61 -24.90
CA ASN A 314 -52.73 -65.00 -24.70
C ASN A 314 -53.94 -65.89 -24.37
N LEU A 315 -54.75 -66.20 -25.39
CA LEU A 315 -55.55 -67.42 -25.43
C LEU A 315 -55.68 -67.91 -26.87
N ILE A 316 -55.39 -69.21 -27.08
CA ILE A 316 -55.67 -70.10 -28.23
C ILE A 316 -54.40 -70.51 -29.07
N PRO A 317 -54.25 -71.81 -29.42
CA PRO A 317 -53.03 -72.63 -29.24
C PRO A 317 -52.19 -72.87 -30.51
N PRO A 318 -51.07 -73.64 -30.46
CA PRO A 318 -50.02 -73.58 -31.47
C PRO A 318 -50.30 -74.52 -32.64
N ASN A 319 -50.19 -74.00 -33.86
CA ASN A 319 -49.55 -74.67 -35.02
C ASN A 319 -49.72 -73.82 -36.29
N MET A 320 -48.64 -73.28 -36.83
CA MET A 320 -48.26 -73.43 -38.24
C MET A 320 -47.00 -72.63 -38.61
N LYS A 321 -46.32 -73.15 -39.63
CA LYS A 321 -44.98 -72.79 -40.12
C LYS A 321 -44.91 -71.37 -40.74
N LYS A 322 -43.73 -70.76 -40.56
CA LYS A 322 -43.01 -69.81 -41.45
C LYS A 322 -43.73 -68.53 -41.91
N ARG A 323 -43.12 -67.37 -41.61
CA ARG A 323 -42.62 -66.42 -42.64
C ARG A 323 -41.69 -65.36 -42.03
N LYS A 324 -40.51 -65.19 -42.63
CA LYS A 324 -39.64 -64.02 -42.43
C LYS A 324 -40.42 -62.76 -42.83
N ARG A 325 -40.63 -61.83 -41.90
CA ARG A 325 -40.88 -60.42 -42.18
C ARG A 325 -39.86 -59.58 -41.43
N SER A 326 -39.31 -58.61 -42.14
CA SER A 326 -38.38 -57.59 -41.67
C SER A 326 -38.90 -56.91 -40.40
N LYS A 327 -38.10 -56.94 -39.32
CA LYS A 327 -38.37 -56.12 -38.12
C LYS A 327 -37.94 -54.68 -38.40
N SER A 328 -38.86 -53.85 -38.85
CA SER A 328 -38.81 -52.43 -38.56
C SER A 328 -39.51 -52.24 -37.22
N ASN A 329 -38.74 -51.98 -36.15
CA ASN A 329 -39.29 -51.65 -34.84
C ASN A 329 -39.85 -50.23 -34.90
N SER A 330 -41.10 -50.05 -35.35
CA SER A 330 -41.79 -48.78 -35.13
C SER A 330 -42.31 -48.76 -33.70
N PHE A 331 -41.61 -48.06 -32.81
CA PHE A 331 -42.14 -47.74 -31.49
C PHE A 331 -43.38 -46.86 -31.63
N LYS A 332 -44.52 -47.30 -31.10
CA LYS A 332 -45.75 -46.51 -31.00
C LYS A 332 -45.75 -45.81 -29.65
N PHE A 333 -45.58 -44.50 -29.66
CA PHE A 333 -45.78 -43.65 -28.48
C PHE A 333 -47.27 -43.29 -28.35
N ILE A 334 -47.76 -43.19 -27.11
CA ILE A 334 -49.11 -42.69 -26.83
C ILE A 334 -49.11 -41.16 -26.94
N PHE A 335 -50.14 -40.63 -27.60
CA PHE A 335 -50.47 -39.21 -27.65
C PHE A 335 -51.64 -38.97 -26.71
N SER A 336 -51.58 -38.00 -25.80
CA SER A 336 -52.76 -37.66 -25.00
C SER A 336 -53.76 -36.86 -25.83
N TYR A 337 -55.03 -37.26 -25.75
CA TYR A 337 -56.22 -36.49 -26.09
C TYR A 337 -57.25 -36.91 -25.03
N ASP A 338 -57.66 -36.00 -24.16
CA ASP A 338 -58.81 -36.23 -23.28
C ASP A 338 -60.01 -35.58 -23.96
N ASN A 339 -60.98 -36.41 -24.36
CA ASN A 339 -62.39 -36.06 -24.30
C ASN A 339 -63.16 -37.36 -24.09
N GLU A 340 -63.78 -37.43 -22.92
CA GLU A 340 -64.50 -38.58 -22.40
C GLU A 340 -65.87 -38.68 -23.09
N SER A 341 -65.98 -39.48 -24.15
CA SER A 341 -67.25 -40.14 -24.49
C SER A 341 -67.08 -41.31 -25.47
N GLU A 342 -67.78 -42.39 -25.11
CA GLU A 342 -68.28 -43.48 -25.93
C GLU A 342 -67.65 -44.88 -25.82
N ARG A 343 -68.62 -45.79 -25.69
CA ARG A 343 -68.57 -47.18 -25.29
C ARG A 343 -68.10 -48.08 -26.44
N THR A 344 -67.56 -49.22 -26.01
CA THR A 344 -67.44 -50.50 -26.74
C THR A 344 -68.51 -50.75 -27.83
N THR A 345 -68.05 -51.07 -29.05
CA THR A 345 -68.73 -52.07 -29.90
C THR A 345 -67.73 -52.75 -30.84
N LEU A 346 -67.70 -54.09 -30.76
CA LEU A 346 -67.11 -55.02 -31.73
C LEU A 346 -68.00 -55.10 -32.99
N LEU A 347 -67.38 -55.55 -34.09
CA LEU A 347 -67.91 -55.94 -35.41
C LEU A 347 -67.87 -54.88 -36.52
N GLY A 348 -67.04 -55.18 -37.52
CA GLY A 348 -67.46 -55.27 -38.93
C GLY A 348 -67.71 -53.97 -39.70
N GLU A 349 -67.00 -53.88 -40.82
CA GLU A 349 -67.43 -53.24 -42.07
C GLU A 349 -67.07 -51.76 -42.31
N GLU A 350 -66.53 -51.53 -43.51
CA GLU A 350 -66.02 -50.28 -44.03
C GLU A 350 -67.14 -49.29 -44.36
N VAL A 351 -66.99 -48.00 -43.99
CA VAL A 351 -67.73 -46.90 -44.64
C VAL A 351 -66.79 -45.71 -44.88
N LYS A 352 -66.74 -45.27 -46.14
CA LYS A 352 -66.08 -44.05 -46.64
C LYS A 352 -66.95 -42.80 -46.39
N ARG A 353 -66.28 -41.63 -46.43
CA ARG A 353 -66.77 -40.23 -46.62
C ARG A 353 -67.14 -39.48 -45.34
N ASP A 354 -66.89 -38.18 -45.16
CA ASP A 354 -66.29 -37.15 -46.02
C ASP A 354 -65.74 -36.01 -45.15
N SER A 355 -64.86 -35.23 -45.77
CA SER A 355 -64.22 -34.01 -45.29
C SER A 355 -65.19 -32.89 -44.90
N SER A 356 -65.08 -32.35 -43.68
CA SER A 356 -65.09 -30.90 -43.36
C SER A 356 -65.18 -30.65 -41.85
N PHE A 357 -64.09 -30.87 -41.12
CA PHE A 357 -63.80 -30.09 -39.91
C PHE A 357 -62.29 -30.04 -39.72
N SER A 358 -61.74 -28.84 -39.91
CA SER A 358 -60.32 -28.54 -39.90
C SER A 358 -59.74 -28.84 -38.52
N SER A 359 -58.97 -29.92 -38.41
CA SER A 359 -58.28 -30.28 -37.18
C SER A 359 -57.27 -29.17 -36.84
N ALA A 360 -57.59 -28.32 -35.87
CA ALA A 360 -56.59 -27.52 -35.19
C ALA A 360 -55.56 -28.50 -34.60
N ARG A 361 -54.35 -28.45 -35.14
CA ARG A 361 -53.29 -29.45 -34.96
C ARG A 361 -52.65 -29.23 -33.59
N ALA A 362 -53.36 -29.59 -32.52
CA ALA A 362 -52.84 -29.59 -31.15
C ALA A 362 -51.51 -30.35 -31.12
N GLN A 363 -50.50 -29.74 -30.52
CA GLN A 363 -49.14 -30.26 -30.47
C GLN A 363 -49.11 -31.50 -29.58
N ARG A 364 -49.36 -32.66 -30.21
CA ARG A 364 -49.33 -34.00 -29.62
C ARG A 364 -48.06 -34.20 -28.79
N CYS A 365 -48.18 -34.12 -27.47
CA CYS A 365 -47.09 -34.40 -26.53
C CYS A 365 -46.84 -35.91 -26.48
N LEU A 366 -45.62 -36.35 -26.76
CA LEU A 366 -45.23 -37.75 -26.56
C LEU A 366 -44.88 -37.94 -25.09
N ILE A 367 -45.34 -39.03 -24.49
CA ILE A 367 -45.10 -39.34 -23.08
C ILE A 367 -44.30 -40.64 -23.01
N GLY A 368 -43.32 -40.71 -22.10
CA GLY A 368 -42.57 -41.93 -21.82
C GLY A 368 -42.12 -42.02 -20.37
N CYS A 369 -41.39 -43.08 -20.06
CA CYS A 369 -40.78 -43.30 -18.75
C CYS A 369 -39.25 -43.35 -18.88
N TYR A 370 -38.55 -42.57 -18.05
CA TYR A 370 -37.09 -42.58 -17.95
C TYR A 370 -36.69 -42.78 -16.48
N LYS A 371 -35.95 -43.87 -16.19
CA LYS A 371 -35.49 -44.24 -14.84
C LYS A 371 -36.60 -44.18 -13.77
N GLY A 372 -37.80 -44.66 -14.12
CA GLY A 372 -38.97 -44.67 -13.24
C GLY A 372 -39.71 -43.33 -13.09
N THR A 373 -39.29 -42.27 -13.79
CA THR A 373 -39.97 -40.96 -13.81
C THR A 373 -40.73 -40.77 -15.12
N MET A 374 -41.94 -40.25 -15.05
CA MET A 374 -42.75 -39.86 -16.21
C MET A 374 -42.18 -38.60 -16.87
N VAL A 375 -41.97 -38.65 -18.18
CA VAL A 375 -41.32 -37.58 -18.95
C VAL A 375 -42.13 -37.20 -20.19
N SER A 376 -42.11 -35.91 -20.51
CA SER A 376 -42.53 -35.40 -21.81
C SER A 376 -41.36 -35.53 -22.79
N ILE A 377 -41.64 -36.08 -23.97
CA ILE A 377 -40.66 -36.33 -25.02
C ILE A 377 -40.98 -35.40 -26.20
N LYS A 378 -40.05 -34.51 -26.52
CA LYS A 378 -40.15 -33.63 -27.68
C LYS A 378 -39.17 -34.08 -28.75
N HIS A 379 -39.70 -34.56 -29.87
CA HIS A 379 -38.90 -34.94 -31.03
C HIS A 379 -38.42 -33.71 -31.80
N ILE A 380 -37.11 -33.65 -32.07
CA ILE A 380 -36.52 -32.60 -32.92
C ILE A 380 -36.33 -33.17 -34.32
N SER A 381 -36.93 -32.53 -35.33
CA SER A 381 -36.91 -32.99 -36.74
C SER A 381 -35.54 -32.92 -37.45
N ARG A 382 -34.43 -32.73 -36.71
CA ARG A 382 -33.07 -32.73 -37.26
C ARG A 382 -32.46 -34.12 -37.15
N ARG A 383 -32.08 -34.70 -38.28
CA ARG A 383 -31.49 -36.06 -38.34
C ARG A 383 -30.07 -36.12 -37.76
N HIS A 384 -29.35 -35.00 -37.74
CA HIS A 384 -28.00 -34.90 -37.20
C HIS A 384 -27.84 -33.57 -36.47
N ILE A 385 -27.32 -33.60 -35.25
CA ILE A 385 -26.96 -32.42 -34.47
C ILE A 385 -25.53 -32.64 -33.97
N GLU A 386 -24.62 -31.77 -34.38
CA GLU A 386 -23.26 -31.77 -33.88
C GLU A 386 -23.22 -31.15 -32.48
N ILE A 387 -22.65 -31.88 -31.52
CA ILE A 387 -22.59 -31.46 -30.12
C ILE A 387 -21.31 -30.67 -29.89
N ASP A 388 -21.37 -29.38 -30.21
CA ASP A 388 -20.31 -28.41 -29.94
C ASP A 388 -20.22 -28.04 -28.43
N ARG A 389 -19.07 -27.53 -27.99
CA ARG A 389 -18.78 -27.13 -26.59
C ARG A 389 -19.85 -26.19 -26.03
N ASP A 390 -20.31 -25.22 -26.82
CA ASP A 390 -21.32 -24.27 -26.37
C ASP A 390 -22.69 -24.91 -26.19
N LEU A 391 -23.05 -25.88 -27.04
CA LEU A 391 -24.28 -26.65 -26.87
C LEU A 391 -24.19 -27.54 -25.61
N LYS A 392 -23.03 -28.13 -25.31
CA LYS A 392 -22.81 -28.88 -24.06
C LYS A 392 -22.99 -27.98 -22.83
N LYS A 393 -22.45 -26.76 -22.87
CA LYS A 393 -22.61 -25.77 -21.79
C LYS A 393 -24.07 -25.43 -21.57
N GLN A 394 -24.81 -25.13 -22.64
CA GLN A 394 -26.24 -24.80 -22.56
C GLN A 394 -27.08 -25.94 -21.98
N LEU A 395 -26.83 -27.18 -22.42
CA LEU A 395 -27.57 -28.35 -21.90
C LEU A 395 -27.20 -28.68 -20.45
N GLN A 396 -25.93 -28.51 -20.07
CA GLN A 396 -25.47 -28.68 -18.69
C GLN A 396 -26.06 -27.61 -17.77
N LEU A 397 -26.02 -26.33 -18.17
CA LEU A 397 -26.64 -25.23 -17.44
C LEU A 397 -28.13 -25.51 -17.21
N ARG A 398 -28.87 -25.88 -18.27
CA ARG A 398 -30.29 -26.19 -18.16
C ARG A 398 -30.57 -27.40 -17.24
N LYS A 399 -29.66 -28.38 -17.20
CA LYS A 399 -29.77 -29.54 -16.32
C LYS A 399 -29.59 -29.18 -14.84
N GLU A 400 -28.82 -28.14 -14.54
CA GLU A 400 -28.55 -27.66 -13.19
C GLU A 400 -29.65 -26.73 -12.65
N LEU A 401 -30.47 -26.14 -13.53
CA LEU A 401 -31.61 -25.31 -13.15
C LEU A 401 -32.75 -26.15 -12.55
N ASN A 402 -33.19 -25.77 -11.36
CA ASN A 402 -34.31 -26.40 -10.65
C ASN A 402 -35.11 -25.34 -9.90
N HIS A 403 -36.40 -25.23 -10.22
CA HIS A 403 -37.33 -24.30 -9.58
C HIS A 403 -38.76 -24.84 -9.73
N ASP A 404 -39.62 -24.60 -8.73
CA ASP A 404 -40.97 -25.18 -8.70
C ASP A 404 -41.86 -24.71 -9.86
N ASN A 405 -41.68 -23.47 -10.32
CA ASN A 405 -42.41 -22.88 -11.45
C ASN A 405 -41.65 -22.95 -12.79
N VAL A 406 -40.65 -23.83 -12.92
CA VAL A 406 -39.90 -24.03 -14.16
C VAL A 406 -39.81 -25.51 -14.46
N ALA A 407 -40.22 -25.90 -15.67
CA ALA A 407 -40.27 -27.31 -16.06
C ALA A 407 -38.86 -27.91 -16.08
N ARG A 408 -38.61 -28.85 -15.15
CA ARG A 408 -37.29 -29.46 -14.96
C ARG A 408 -36.83 -30.17 -16.23
N PHE A 409 -35.61 -29.86 -16.66
CA PHE A 409 -34.96 -30.55 -17.77
C PHE A 409 -34.33 -31.86 -17.30
N ILE A 410 -34.76 -32.97 -17.91
CA ILE A 410 -34.32 -34.30 -17.52
C ILE A 410 -33.08 -34.68 -18.32
N GLY A 411 -33.08 -34.40 -19.62
CA GLY A 411 -31.92 -34.62 -20.47
C GLY A 411 -32.27 -34.53 -21.96
N ALA A 412 -31.29 -34.82 -22.80
CA ALA A 412 -31.46 -34.92 -24.25
C ALA A 412 -30.84 -36.20 -24.79
N CYS A 413 -31.58 -36.87 -25.67
CA CYS A 413 -31.09 -37.92 -26.53
C CYS A 413 -30.67 -37.32 -27.87
N VAL A 414 -29.42 -37.55 -28.28
CA VAL A 414 -28.83 -36.97 -29.50
C VAL A 414 -28.18 -38.07 -30.34
N GLU A 415 -28.79 -39.25 -30.36
CA GLU A 415 -28.33 -40.39 -31.17
C GLU A 415 -28.98 -40.32 -32.56
N SER A 416 -28.22 -40.27 -33.66
CA SER A 416 -28.82 -40.27 -35.00
C SER A 416 -29.57 -41.58 -35.29
N PRO A 417 -30.80 -41.56 -35.86
CA PRO A 417 -31.58 -40.41 -36.37
C PRO A 417 -32.59 -39.82 -35.35
N HIS A 418 -32.45 -40.15 -34.08
CA HIS A 418 -33.39 -39.94 -32.99
C HIS A 418 -32.94 -38.84 -32.02
N VAL A 419 -33.37 -37.60 -32.27
CA VAL A 419 -33.13 -36.48 -31.35
C VAL A 419 -34.37 -36.18 -30.52
N TYR A 420 -34.26 -36.36 -29.20
CA TYR A 420 -35.34 -36.13 -28.24
C TYR A 420 -34.90 -35.22 -27.10
N ILE A 421 -35.75 -34.28 -26.70
CA ILE A 421 -35.64 -33.54 -25.45
C ILE A 421 -36.60 -34.16 -24.44
N LEU A 422 -36.09 -34.44 -23.24
CA LEU A 422 -36.86 -34.97 -22.13
C LEU A 422 -37.04 -33.89 -21.07
N THR A 423 -38.29 -33.55 -20.78
CA THR A 423 -38.67 -32.64 -19.69
C THR A 423 -39.65 -33.32 -18.76
N GLN A 424 -39.86 -32.73 -17.58
CA GLN A 424 -40.90 -33.17 -16.67
C GLN A 424 -42.27 -33.20 -17.36
N PHE A 425 -43.02 -34.30 -17.15
CA PHE A 425 -44.38 -34.43 -17.65
C PHE A 425 -45.36 -33.66 -16.74
N CYS A 426 -46.19 -32.82 -17.36
CA CYS A 426 -47.22 -32.03 -16.70
C CYS A 426 -48.60 -32.58 -17.10
N GLN A 427 -49.35 -33.10 -16.13
CA GLN A 427 -50.55 -33.91 -16.38
C GLN A 427 -51.71 -33.11 -16.96
N LYS A 428 -51.82 -31.82 -16.64
CA LYS A 428 -52.95 -30.96 -17.08
C LYS A 428 -52.69 -30.28 -18.42
N GLY A 429 -51.55 -30.53 -19.05
CA GLY A 429 -51.22 -29.99 -20.37
C GLY A 429 -50.76 -28.53 -20.32
N SER A 430 -50.97 -27.81 -21.43
CA SER A 430 -50.58 -26.41 -21.54
C SER A 430 -51.68 -25.48 -21.05
N LEU A 431 -51.30 -24.29 -20.59
CA LEU A 431 -52.25 -23.25 -20.21
C LEU A 431 -53.12 -22.84 -21.40
N HIS A 432 -52.60 -22.91 -22.63
CA HIS A 432 -53.39 -22.67 -23.84
C HIS A 432 -54.56 -23.64 -23.98
N ASP A 433 -54.34 -24.93 -23.70
CA ASP A 433 -55.39 -25.95 -23.79
C ASP A 433 -56.44 -25.77 -22.69
N ILE A 434 -55.99 -25.40 -21.48
CA ILE A 434 -56.88 -25.13 -20.34
C ILE A 434 -57.75 -23.89 -20.60
N LEU A 435 -57.18 -22.82 -21.15
CA LEU A 435 -57.91 -21.58 -21.46
C LEU A 435 -58.92 -21.74 -22.60
N ASN A 436 -58.69 -22.68 -23.52
CA ASN A 436 -59.60 -22.96 -24.62
C ASN A 436 -60.69 -23.99 -24.26
N ASN A 437 -60.68 -24.54 -23.05
CA ASN A 437 -61.67 -25.51 -22.62
C ASN A 437 -62.91 -24.77 -22.08
N GLU A 438 -64.01 -24.80 -22.85
CA GLU A 438 -65.28 -24.14 -22.50
C GLU A 438 -65.94 -24.75 -21.25
N ASP A 439 -65.56 -25.97 -20.85
CA ASP A 439 -66.08 -26.62 -19.66
C ASP A 439 -65.38 -26.17 -18.37
N PHE A 440 -64.37 -25.30 -18.45
CA PHE A 440 -63.55 -24.87 -17.31
C PHE A 440 -63.67 -23.37 -17.01
N CYS A 441 -64.45 -23.01 -15.98
CA CYS A 441 -64.54 -21.63 -15.49
C CYS A 441 -63.39 -21.32 -14.52
N LEU A 442 -62.44 -20.49 -14.94
CA LEU A 442 -61.36 -19.99 -14.08
C LEU A 442 -61.88 -18.82 -13.22
N ASP A 443 -61.87 -18.95 -11.90
CA ASP A 443 -62.17 -17.83 -10.99
C ASP A 443 -60.94 -16.90 -10.82
N ASP A 444 -61.18 -15.67 -10.36
CA ASP A 444 -60.13 -14.65 -10.25
C ASP A 444 -58.99 -15.07 -9.29
N MET A 445 -59.32 -15.85 -8.26
CA MET A 445 -58.33 -16.37 -7.30
C MET A 445 -57.41 -17.39 -7.97
N PHE A 446 -57.97 -18.27 -8.79
CA PHE A 446 -57.24 -19.28 -9.53
C PHE A 446 -56.38 -18.65 -10.63
N VAL A 447 -56.91 -17.67 -11.37
CA VAL A 447 -56.12 -16.89 -12.34
C VAL A 447 -54.95 -16.19 -11.64
N SER A 448 -55.19 -15.54 -10.50
CA SER A 448 -54.14 -14.88 -9.73
C SER A 448 -53.05 -15.85 -9.27
N SER A 449 -53.41 -17.08 -8.91
CA SER A 449 -52.45 -18.12 -8.53
C SER A 449 -51.53 -18.53 -9.69
N LEU A 450 -52.09 -18.73 -10.90
CA LEU A 450 -51.31 -19.07 -12.10
C LEU A 450 -50.39 -17.92 -12.54
N VAL A 451 -50.85 -16.67 -12.44
CA VAL A 451 -50.04 -15.48 -12.73
C VAL A 451 -48.89 -15.34 -11.74
N SER A 452 -49.14 -15.54 -10.45
CA SER A 452 -48.10 -15.55 -9.42
C SER A 452 -47.02 -16.60 -9.73
N ASP A 453 -47.43 -17.80 -10.09
CA ASP A 453 -46.52 -18.89 -10.46
C ASP A 453 -45.71 -18.57 -11.73
N LEU A 454 -46.33 -17.97 -12.75
CA LEU A 454 -45.65 -17.50 -13.94
C LEU A 454 -44.59 -16.44 -13.62
N ILE A 455 -44.91 -15.47 -12.77
CA ILE A 455 -43.98 -14.41 -12.34
C ILE A 455 -42.78 -15.05 -11.65
N LYS A 456 -42.99 -15.95 -10.68
CA LYS A 456 -41.89 -16.65 -9.99
C LYS A 456 -41.00 -17.42 -10.97
N GLY A 457 -41.59 -18.14 -11.92
CA GLY A 457 -40.84 -18.86 -12.95
C GLY A 457 -40.00 -17.94 -13.84
N MET A 458 -40.56 -16.81 -14.26
CA MET A 458 -39.85 -15.83 -15.10
C MET A 458 -38.77 -15.06 -14.34
N THR A 459 -39.02 -14.67 -13.07
CA THR A 459 -37.99 -14.06 -12.20
C THR A 459 -36.80 -15.00 -12.05
N PHE A 460 -37.03 -16.28 -11.77
CA PHE A 460 -35.96 -17.27 -11.69
C PHE A 460 -35.15 -17.39 -13.00
N ILE A 461 -35.81 -17.37 -14.16
CA ILE A 461 -35.12 -17.42 -15.45
C ILE A 461 -34.28 -16.16 -15.67
N HIS A 462 -34.79 -14.98 -15.34
CA HIS A 462 -34.07 -13.71 -15.49
C HIS A 462 -32.83 -13.62 -14.59
N ASP A 463 -32.90 -14.18 -13.38
CA ASP A 463 -31.78 -14.23 -12.43
C ASP A 463 -30.75 -15.32 -12.78
N SER A 464 -31.10 -16.26 -13.67
CA SER A 464 -30.18 -17.30 -14.14
C SER A 464 -29.27 -16.81 -15.27
N GLU A 465 -28.19 -17.56 -15.58
CA GLU A 465 -27.29 -17.27 -16.72
C GLU A 465 -27.99 -17.28 -18.10
N ILE A 466 -29.25 -17.71 -18.19
CA ILE A 466 -30.05 -17.67 -19.42
C ILE A 466 -30.62 -16.27 -19.68
N HIS A 467 -30.88 -15.48 -18.62
CA HIS A 467 -31.39 -14.11 -18.60
C HIS A 467 -32.77 -13.84 -19.25
N TYR A 468 -33.19 -14.59 -20.25
CA TYR A 468 -34.47 -14.39 -20.94
C TYR A 468 -35.05 -15.70 -21.46
N HIS A 469 -36.38 -15.78 -21.55
CA HIS A 469 -37.06 -16.96 -22.11
C HIS A 469 -37.01 -17.01 -23.63
N GLY A 470 -37.22 -15.86 -24.29
CA GLY A 470 -37.16 -15.68 -25.75
C GLY A 470 -38.29 -16.33 -26.58
N ASN A 471 -39.28 -16.98 -25.94
CA ASN A 471 -40.46 -17.54 -26.61
C ASN A 471 -41.59 -17.79 -25.60
N LEU A 472 -41.91 -16.80 -24.77
CA LEU A 472 -42.94 -16.96 -23.74
C LEU A 472 -44.32 -16.86 -24.40
N LYS A 473 -45.10 -17.94 -24.30
CA LYS A 473 -46.48 -18.03 -24.76
C LYS A 473 -47.28 -19.01 -23.91
N THR A 474 -48.61 -18.95 -23.97
CA THR A 474 -49.50 -19.82 -23.20
C THR A 474 -49.29 -21.31 -23.48
N SER A 475 -48.84 -21.69 -24.67
CA SER A 475 -48.49 -23.08 -24.99
C SER A 475 -47.18 -23.56 -24.34
N ASN A 476 -46.32 -22.63 -23.89
CA ASN A 476 -45.05 -22.91 -23.21
C ASN A 476 -45.16 -22.72 -21.68
N CYS A 477 -46.38 -22.56 -21.17
CA CYS A 477 -46.72 -22.62 -19.76
C CYS A 477 -47.46 -23.94 -19.54
N LEU A 478 -46.88 -24.85 -18.77
CA LEU A 478 -47.47 -26.15 -18.48
C LEU A 478 -48.03 -26.18 -17.07
N VAL A 479 -49.03 -27.02 -16.83
CA VAL A 479 -49.67 -27.14 -15.53
C VAL A 479 -49.57 -28.57 -15.02
N ASP A 480 -49.03 -28.71 -13.80
CA ASP A 480 -48.81 -30.02 -13.18
C ASP A 480 -50.09 -30.61 -12.56
N ALA A 481 -49.96 -31.79 -11.93
CA ALA A 481 -51.07 -32.48 -11.27
C ALA A 481 -51.71 -31.68 -10.13
N ARG A 482 -50.94 -30.77 -9.52
CA ARG A 482 -51.29 -29.97 -8.34
C ARG A 482 -51.73 -28.55 -8.72
N TRP A 483 -51.95 -28.28 -10.01
CA TRP A 483 -52.29 -26.96 -10.54
C TRP A 483 -51.23 -25.89 -10.34
N VAL A 484 -49.95 -26.29 -10.29
CA VAL A 484 -48.82 -25.36 -10.30
C VAL A 484 -48.40 -25.08 -11.74
N LEU A 485 -48.28 -23.79 -12.08
CA LEU A 485 -47.81 -23.38 -13.41
C LEU A 485 -46.28 -23.45 -13.48
N MET A 486 -45.79 -24.08 -14.55
CA MET A 486 -44.38 -24.26 -14.86
C MET A 486 -44.03 -23.73 -16.25
N VAL A 487 -43.00 -22.90 -16.33
CA VAL A 487 -42.48 -22.34 -17.58
C VAL A 487 -41.56 -23.36 -18.28
N THR A 488 -41.74 -23.59 -19.59
CA THR A 488 -40.94 -24.57 -20.37
C THR A 488 -40.34 -23.98 -21.65
N ASP A 489 -39.54 -24.76 -22.37
CA ASP A 489 -38.99 -24.42 -23.71
C ASP A 489 -38.13 -23.14 -23.79
N PHE A 490 -37.58 -22.67 -22.67
CA PHE A 490 -36.58 -21.58 -22.61
C PHE A 490 -35.14 -22.08 -22.88
N GLY A 491 -34.27 -21.20 -23.38
CA GLY A 491 -32.83 -21.46 -23.51
C GLY A 491 -32.40 -22.52 -24.54
N LEU A 492 -33.31 -23.01 -25.40
CA LEU A 492 -33.03 -24.03 -26.43
C LEU A 492 -33.16 -23.50 -27.87
N HIS A 493 -32.95 -22.21 -28.10
CA HIS A 493 -33.11 -21.57 -29.41
C HIS A 493 -32.31 -22.27 -30.53
N ARG A 494 -31.11 -22.82 -30.23
CA ARG A 494 -30.29 -23.55 -31.20
C ARG A 494 -30.88 -24.89 -31.64
N LEU A 495 -31.64 -25.56 -30.76
CA LEU A 495 -32.32 -26.83 -31.05
C LEU A 495 -33.74 -26.61 -31.59
N GLY A 496 -34.38 -25.48 -31.24
CA GLY A 496 -35.78 -25.17 -31.59
C GLY A 496 -36.00 -24.62 -33.01
N ASN A 497 -34.99 -24.03 -33.66
CA ASN A 497 -35.15 -23.40 -34.98
C ASN A 497 -35.08 -24.43 -36.13
N GLY A 498 -36.03 -25.37 -36.14
CA GLY A 498 -36.25 -26.34 -37.21
C GLY A 498 -37.37 -25.99 -38.19
N ARG A 499 -38.02 -24.82 -38.04
CA ARG A 499 -38.95 -24.28 -39.05
C ARG A 499 -38.25 -23.14 -39.79
N ALA A 500 -37.61 -23.48 -40.91
CA ALA A 500 -37.45 -22.50 -41.97
C ALA A 500 -38.86 -22.13 -42.44
N SER A 501 -39.22 -20.86 -42.33
CA SER A 501 -40.46 -20.26 -42.80
C SER A 501 -40.70 -20.58 -44.27
N SER A 502 -41.63 -21.48 -44.56
CA SER A 502 -42.24 -21.61 -45.89
C SER A 502 -43.65 -21.01 -45.83
N SER A 503 -43.81 -19.87 -46.50
CA SER A 503 -45.05 -19.10 -46.80
C SER A 503 -45.88 -18.54 -45.63
N PRO A 504 -46.35 -17.28 -45.70
CA PRO A 504 -47.19 -16.67 -44.68
C PRO A 504 -48.64 -17.18 -44.79
N ASP A 505 -49.08 -17.90 -43.77
CA ASP A 505 -50.48 -18.29 -43.53
C ASP A 505 -51.11 -17.26 -42.55
N PRO A 506 -52.38 -16.82 -42.70
CA PRO A 506 -52.98 -15.75 -41.89
C PRO A 506 -53.02 -16.02 -40.38
N GLN A 507 -52.84 -17.28 -39.95
CA GLN A 507 -52.76 -17.67 -38.54
C GLN A 507 -51.51 -17.13 -37.81
N ASN A 508 -50.46 -16.72 -38.54
CA ASN A 508 -49.23 -16.16 -37.95
C ASN A 508 -49.41 -14.74 -37.39
N TYR A 509 -50.56 -14.10 -37.61
CA TYR A 509 -50.83 -12.74 -37.13
C TYR A 509 -50.95 -12.65 -35.60
N TYR A 510 -51.31 -13.75 -34.92
CA TYR A 510 -51.40 -13.79 -33.45
C TYR A 510 -50.10 -14.23 -32.77
N GLU A 511 -49.24 -15.01 -33.45
CA GLU A 511 -47.91 -15.37 -32.93
C GLU A 511 -46.94 -14.17 -32.95
N SER A 512 -47.21 -13.13 -33.75
CA SER A 512 -46.39 -11.92 -33.79
C SER A 512 -46.67 -10.94 -32.64
N MET A 513 -47.82 -11.03 -31.95
CA MET A 513 -48.20 -10.13 -30.86
C MET A 513 -47.48 -10.40 -29.52
N SER A 514 -46.89 -11.59 -29.32
CA SER A 514 -46.09 -11.91 -28.12
C SER A 514 -44.63 -11.44 -28.21
N SER A 515 -44.25 -10.80 -29.32
CA SER A 515 -42.90 -10.24 -29.52
C SER A 515 -42.89 -8.76 -29.12
N SER A 516 -41.96 -8.34 -28.25
CA SER A 516 -41.82 -6.93 -27.89
C SER A 516 -41.49 -6.07 -29.13
N PRO A 517 -42.07 -4.85 -29.27
CA PRO A 517 -41.86 -4.00 -30.44
C PRO A 517 -40.39 -3.69 -30.75
N GLN A 518 -39.51 -3.74 -29.75
CA GLN A 518 -38.07 -3.51 -29.91
C GLN A 518 -37.37 -4.55 -30.81
N ASN A 519 -37.84 -5.81 -30.84
CA ASN A 519 -37.22 -6.85 -31.70
C ASN A 519 -37.50 -6.66 -33.19
N TYR A 520 -38.48 -5.82 -33.55
CA TYR A 520 -38.80 -5.49 -34.93
C TYR A 520 -37.77 -4.53 -35.55
N TYR A 521 -37.14 -3.66 -34.75
CA TYR A 521 -36.26 -2.59 -35.23
C TYR A 521 -34.83 -3.05 -35.57
N GLU A 522 -34.35 -4.17 -35.03
CA GLU A 522 -32.99 -4.68 -35.30
C GLU A 522 -32.87 -5.46 -36.62
N SER A 523 -33.98 -5.68 -37.34
CA SER A 523 -34.01 -6.52 -38.55
C SER A 523 -34.16 -5.74 -39.88
N MET A 524 -34.19 -4.41 -39.86
CA MET A 524 -34.28 -3.60 -41.09
C MET A 524 -32.89 -3.29 -41.70
N PRO A 525 -32.70 -3.46 -43.02
CA PRO A 525 -31.47 -3.02 -43.70
C PRO A 525 -31.33 -1.49 -43.69
N PRO A 526 -30.10 -0.95 -43.73
CA PRO A 526 -29.79 0.44 -43.40
C PRO A 526 -30.04 1.37 -44.59
N TYR A 527 -31.30 1.58 -44.94
CA TYR A 527 -31.71 2.62 -45.87
C TYR A 527 -33.08 3.12 -45.42
N TYR A 528 -33.13 3.96 -44.39
CA TYR A 528 -34.18 4.94 -44.08
C TYR A 528 -33.94 5.46 -42.65
N ILE A 529 -32.88 6.25 -42.47
CA ILE A 529 -32.79 7.18 -41.33
C ILE A 529 -32.44 8.54 -41.94
N ASN A 530 -33.48 9.30 -42.27
CA ASN A 530 -33.41 10.75 -42.40
C ASN A 530 -34.80 11.32 -42.08
N GLU A 531 -34.78 12.45 -41.37
CA GLU A 531 -35.92 13.30 -41.00
C GLU A 531 -36.69 12.96 -39.71
N ARG A 532 -36.24 13.57 -38.60
CA ARG A 532 -37.01 14.49 -37.74
C ARG A 532 -36.07 15.10 -36.69
N THR A 533 -35.37 16.21 -36.98
CA THR A 533 -35.73 17.59 -36.59
C THR A 533 -36.24 17.77 -35.16
N SER A 534 -35.39 18.41 -34.34
CA SER A 534 -35.69 19.63 -33.57
C SER A 534 -37.10 19.76 -33.02
N TYR A 535 -37.24 19.69 -31.69
CA TYR A 535 -38.03 20.54 -30.80
C TYR A 535 -38.05 19.83 -29.44
N GLU A 536 -37.23 20.30 -28.49
CA GLU A 536 -37.55 20.39 -27.05
C GLU A 536 -36.35 21.01 -26.33
N GLN A 537 -36.67 21.93 -25.41
CA GLN A 537 -35.81 22.91 -24.75
C GLN A 537 -34.81 22.31 -23.76
#